data_AF-A0A2D6SN47-F1
#
_entry.id   AF-A0A2D6SN47-F1
#
_cell.length_a   1.000
_cell.length_b   1.000
_cell.length_c   1.000
_cell.angle_alpha   90.00
_cell.angle_beta   90.00
_cell.angle_gamma   90.00
#
_symmetry.space_group_name_H-M   'P 1'
#
loop_
_entity.id
_entity.type
_entity.pdbx_description
1 polymer ?
#
loop_
_entity_poly.entity_id
_entity_poly.type
_entity_poly.pdbx_seq_one_letter_code
_entity_poly.pdbx_strand_id
1 'polypeptide(L)' 'MHKEFNVAPLSGGYMITAIVGFLVSAFYIAPNSATWGFTLVLFFILMFVASLISMTYAPTDWPLKMDRRKLR' A
#
# COMPACT_ATOMS: atom_id res chain seq x y z
N MET A 1 -30.17 -3.88 -3.26
CA MET A 1 -29.06 -4.79 -2.85
C MET A 1 -27.76 -3.96 -2.86
N HIS A 2 -27.41 -3.33 -1.74
CA HIS A 2 -26.18 -2.53 -1.66
C HIS A 2 -25.00 -3.48 -1.46
N LYS A 3 -24.16 -3.60 -2.49
CA LYS A 3 -22.93 -4.40 -2.43
C LYS A 3 -21.94 -3.60 -1.60
N GLU A 4 -21.83 -3.90 -0.30
CA GLU A 4 -20.80 -3.29 0.55
C GLU A 4 -19.44 -3.69 -0.03
N PHE A 5 -18.75 -2.74 -0.65
CA PHE A 5 -17.41 -2.94 -1.17
C PHE A 5 -16.50 -3.23 0.03
N ASN A 6 -16.20 -4.52 0.23
CA ASN A 6 -15.18 -4.98 1.14
C ASN A 6 -13.80 -4.61 0.55
N VAL A 7 -13.45 -3.33 0.63
CA VAL A 7 -12.08 -2.87 0.42
C VAL A 7 -11.27 -3.31 1.63
N ALA A 8 -10.72 -4.52 1.56
CA ALA A 8 -9.71 -4.95 2.49
C ALA A 8 -8.53 -3.97 2.37
N PRO A 9 -7.99 -3.43 3.48
CA PRO A 9 -6.82 -2.57 3.44
C PRO A 9 -5.71 -3.31 2.68
N LEU A 10 -5.06 -2.60 1.76
CA LEU A 10 -3.93 -3.14 1.00
C LEU A 10 -2.90 -3.70 1.98
N SER A 11 -2.44 -4.93 1.73
CA SER A 11 -1.66 -5.66 2.73
C SER A 11 -0.38 -4.90 3.11
N GLY A 12 0.03 -5.01 4.38
CA GLY A 12 1.29 -4.41 4.83
C GLY A 12 2.51 -4.85 4.01
N GLY A 13 2.44 -6.03 3.37
CA GLY A 13 3.48 -6.50 2.44
C GLY A 13 3.66 -5.59 1.21
N TYR A 14 2.59 -4.95 0.73
CA TYR A 14 2.67 -4.00 -0.39
C TYR A 14 3.45 -2.74 0.01
N MET A 15 3.16 -2.20 1.19
CA MET A 15 3.89 -1.06 1.76
C MET A 15 5.38 -1.40 1.98
N ILE A 16 5.68 -2.57 2.55
CA ILE A 16 7.06 -3.03 2.77
C ILE A 16 7.79 -3.16 1.42
N THR A 17 7.14 -3.72 0.40
CA THR A 17 7.71 -3.84 -0.94
C THR A 17 8.02 -2.48 -1.54
N ALA A 18 7.13 -1.48 -1.36
CA ALA A 18 7.37 -0.12 -1.83
C ALA A 18 8.57 0.53 -1.13
N ILE A 19 8.72 0.35 0.18
CA ILE A 19 9.86 0.89 0.96
C ILE A 19 11.17 0.24 0.51
N VAL A 20 11.22 -1.10 0.46
CA VAL A 20 12.43 -1.84 0.08
C VAL A 20 12.81 -1.53 -1.37
N GLY A 21 11.84 -1.52 -2.27
CA GLY A 21 12.05 -1.17 -3.68
C GLY A 21 12.61 0.24 -3.86
N PHE A 22 12.06 1.23 -3.14
CA PHE A 22 12.59 2.60 -3.14
C PHE A 22 14.05 2.65 -2.68
N LEU A 23 14.39 2.00 -1.57
CA LEU A 23 15.76 1.96 -1.05
C LEU A 23 16.73 1.29 -2.01
N VAL A 24 16.36 0.13 -2.57
CA VAL A 24 17.20 -0.59 -3.55
C VAL A 24 17.41 0.28 -4.80
N SER A 25 16.37 0.91 -5.32
CA SER A 25 16.51 1.76 -6.49
C SER A 25 17.37 3.00 -6.23
N ALA A 26 17.22 3.64 -5.06
CA ALA A 26 17.98 4.85 -4.72
C ALA A 26 19.47 4.56 -4.45
N PHE A 27 19.79 3.48 -3.72
CA PHE A 27 21.16 3.22 -3.29
C PHE A 27 21.94 2.25 -4.19
N TYR A 28 21.25 1.33 -4.87
CA TYR A 28 21.91 0.29 -5.67
C TYR A 28 21.79 0.51 -7.19
N ILE A 29 20.64 1.00 -7.67
CA ILE A 29 20.38 1.13 -9.11
C ILE A 29 20.76 2.51 -9.64
N ALA A 30 20.38 3.59 -8.95
CA ALA A 30 20.69 4.96 -9.36
C ALA A 30 22.18 5.25 -9.62
N PRO A 31 23.16 4.78 -8.80
CA PRO A 31 24.57 4.99 -9.10
C PRO A 31 25.08 4.22 -10.33
N ASN A 32 24.44 3.09 -10.67
CA ASN A 32 24.81 2.28 -11.83
C ASN A 32 24.13 2.73 -13.12
N SER A 33 22.88 3.22 -13.02
CA SER A 33 22.12 3.73 -14.15
C SER A 33 21.13 4.80 -13.68
N ALA A 34 21.41 6.05 -14.04
CA ALA A 34 20.55 7.18 -13.66
C ALA A 34 19.12 7.04 -14.23
N THR A 35 18.97 6.55 -15.46
CA THR A 35 17.67 6.37 -16.10
C THR A 35 16.83 5.31 -15.37
N TRP A 36 17.39 4.11 -15.14
CA TRP A 36 16.66 3.04 -14.46
C TRP A 36 16.42 3.34 -12.98
N GLY A 37 17.39 3.96 -12.29
CA GLY A 37 17.22 4.38 -10.91
C GLY A 37 16.09 5.38 -10.75
N PHE A 38 16.06 6.45 -11.57
CA PHE A 38 14.99 7.44 -11.53
C PHE A 38 13.61 6.82 -11.80
N THR A 39 13.51 5.97 -12.82
CA THR A 39 12.24 5.35 -13.22
C THR A 39 11.67 4.48 -12.10
N LEU A 40 12.51 3.64 -11.48
CA LEU A 40 12.08 2.76 -10.41
C LEU A 40 11.81 3.50 -9.10
N VAL A 41 12.61 4.52 -8.76
CA VAL A 41 12.33 5.40 -7.61
C VAL A 41 10.96 6.05 -7.76
N LEU A 42 10.66 6.62 -8.92
CA LEU A 42 9.37 7.24 -9.20
C LEU A 42 8.21 6.22 -9.07
N PHE A 43 8.39 5.02 -9.61
CA PHE A 43 7.43 3.94 -9.52
C PHE A 43 7.15 3.53 -8.06
N PHE A 44 8.19 3.33 -7.24
CA PHE A 44 8.02 2.93 -5.85
C PHE A 44 7.44 4.05 -4.97
N ILE A 45 7.71 5.32 -5.29
CA ILE A 45 7.03 6.45 -4.64
C ILE A 45 5.53 6.42 -4.93
N LEU A 46 5.12 6.18 -6.19
CA LEU A 46 3.71 6.07 -6.54
C LEU A 46 3.03 4.89 -5.84
N MET A 47 3.70 3.73 -5.78
CA MET A 47 3.22 2.60 -4.98
C MET A 47 3.08 2.96 -3.50
N PHE A 48 4.05 3.67 -2.92
CA PHE A 48 4.01 4.08 -1.53
C PHE A 48 2.81 5.01 -1.25
N VAL A 49 2.59 6.03 -2.09
CA VAL A 49 1.44 6.93 -1.99
C VAL A 49 0.12 6.17 -2.12
N ALA A 50 0.02 5.26 -3.09
CA ALA A 50 -1.16 4.40 -3.25
C ALA A 50 -1.44 3.55 -2.01
N SER A 51 -0.39 3.04 -1.36
CA SER A 51 -0.51 2.26 -0.12
C SER A 51 -1.06 3.12 1.04
N LEU A 52 -0.58 4.35 1.18
CA LEU A 52 -1.06 5.28 2.21
C LEU A 52 -2.53 5.63 2.01
N ILE A 53 -2.93 5.94 0.77
CA ILE A 53 -4.33 6.21 0.42
C ILE A 53 -5.19 5.00 0.77
N SER A 54 -4.78 3.79 0.37
CA SER A 54 -5.57 2.58 0.64
C SER A 54 -5.74 2.29 2.13
N MET A 55 -4.74 2.60 2.96
CA MET A 55 -4.82 2.40 4.40
C MET A 55 -5.66 3.50 5.09
N THR A 56 -5.66 4.72 4.54
CA THR A 56 -6.41 5.85 5.10
C THR A 56 -7.91 5.72 4.85
N TYR A 57 -8.32 5.19 3.70
CA TYR A 57 -9.73 4.96 3.37
C TYR A 57 -10.23 3.55 3.75
N ALA A 58 -9.46 2.81 4.57
CA ALA A 58 -9.88 1.51 5.05
C ALA A 58 -11.12 1.64 5.95
N PRO A 59 -12.19 0.83 5.76
CA PRO A 59 -13.41 0.94 6.55
C PRO A 59 -13.11 0.69 8.04
N THR A 60 -13.16 1.74 8.85
CA THR A 60 -12.99 1.68 10.31
C THR A 60 -14.12 0.88 10.99
N ASP A 61 -15.21 0.67 10.28
CA ASP A 61 -16.44 0.08 10.78
C ASP A 61 -16.42 -1.46 10.76
N TRP A 62 -15.47 -2.06 10.04
CA TRP A 62 -15.36 -3.51 9.89
C TRP A 62 -15.20 -4.26 11.22
N PRO A 63 -14.26 -3.90 12.12
CA PRO A 63 -14.16 -4.55 13.43
C PRO A 63 -15.43 -4.35 14.27
N LEU A 64 -16.08 -3.19 14.20
CA LEU A 64 -17.31 -2.90 14.95
C LEU A 64 -18.53 -3.66 14.41
N LYS A 65 -18.63 -3.90 13.10
CA LYS A 65 -19.71 -4.69 12.48
C LYS A 65 -19.53 -6.20 12.73
N MET A 66 -18.30 -6.71 12.90
CA MET A 66 -18.06 -8.12 13.25
C MET A 66 -18.45 -8.42 14.70
N ASP A 67 -18.10 -7.56 15.65
CA ASP A 67 -18.40 -7.75 17.08
C ASP A 67 -19.91 -7.82 17.35
N ARG A 68 -20.69 -6.91 16.76
CA ARG A 68 -22.17 -6.93 16.87
C ARG A 68 -22.83 -8.18 16.30
N ARG A 69 -22.20 -8.86 15.33
CA ARG A 69 -22.76 -10.08 14.73
C ARG A 69 -22.51 -11.32 15.58
N LYS A 70 -21.51 -11.29 16.46
CA LYS A 70 -21.17 -12.37 17.39
C LYS A 70 -22.04 -12.38 18.66
N LEU A 71 -22.69 -11.26 18.94
CA LEU A 71 -23.57 -11.05 20.11
C LEU A 71 -25.06 -11.32 19.83
N ARG A 72 -25.40 -11.84 18.65
CA ARG A 72 -26.73 -12.36 18.29
C ARG A 72 -26.61 -13.83 17.96
#